data_AF-A0A9X3N9R5-F1
#
_entry.id   AF-A0A9X3N9R5-F1
#
_cell.length_a   1.000
_cell.length_b   1.000
_cell.length_c   1.000
_cell.angle_alpha   90.00
_cell.angle_beta   90.00
_cell.angle_gamma   90.00
#
_symmetry.space_group_name_H-M   'P 1'
#
loop_
_entity.id
_entity.type
_entity.pdbx_description
1 polymer ?
#
loop_
_entity_poly.entity_id
_entity_poly.type
_entity_poly.pdbx_seq_one_letter_code
_entity_poly.pdbx_strand_id
1 'polypeptide(L)'
;MRVLALLVLLLLVPASAQAATLAREGAELVYRSAPGEADDVVVQPGDPSTAPNKLFIYENGRKLVLGPGCVQGVLYPECSSEGITGVRVLAGDGDDRIIVLGDLPVLVDLGPGDDKLTSRGPTVTATGGDGADELSGEMGAGTLDGGAGGDALETHLADGSPAGPLLVAGGEGQDRIHVDGHSRPGITLTGGSGNDRFTHFIYESDHGMDVSCGPGDDRTVLRLADRMGDGCAPNVTGFTPDEVSRRFREGTLPVPARVEIVFRRRPGGGSRPAEVLARGVANRPAGPLRLQLKTTEAGRRRAKRDLKLYVFITTTVGGDRHTVRFDSRLR
;
A
#
# COMPACT_ATOMS: atom_id res chain seq x y z
N MET A 1 73.46 -9.81 -3.05
CA MET A 1 72.03 -10.16 -3.08
C MET A 1 71.33 -9.22 -4.05
N ARG A 2 70.85 -9.74 -5.19
CA ARG A 2 70.07 -8.98 -6.18
C ARG A 2 68.61 -8.97 -5.74
N VAL A 3 68.06 -7.81 -5.42
CA VAL A 3 66.62 -7.65 -5.15
C VAL A 3 65.98 -7.19 -6.46
N LEU A 4 65.21 -8.07 -7.08
CA LEU A 4 64.41 -7.79 -8.26
C LEU A 4 63.13 -7.07 -7.80
N ALA A 5 63.01 -5.77 -8.07
CA ALA A 5 61.78 -5.03 -7.80
C ALA A 5 60.76 -5.34 -8.91
N LEU A 6 59.74 -6.12 -8.56
CA LEU A 6 58.62 -6.44 -9.43
C LEU A 6 57.66 -5.24 -9.46
N LEU A 7 57.65 -4.49 -10.56
CA LEU A 7 56.72 -3.38 -10.77
C LEU A 7 55.37 -3.97 -11.21
N VAL A 8 54.40 -4.05 -10.29
CA VAL A 8 53.02 -4.44 -10.60
C VAL A 8 52.31 -3.21 -11.19
N LEU A 9 52.10 -3.23 -12.51
CA LEU A 9 51.32 -2.21 -13.21
C LEU A 9 49.83 -2.50 -12.97
N LEU A 10 49.18 -1.77 -12.05
CA LEU A 10 47.72 -1.78 -11.93
C LEU A 10 47.11 -1.18 -13.20
N LEU A 11 46.51 -2.03 -14.04
CA LEU A 11 45.63 -1.62 -15.12
C LEU A 11 44.35 -1.06 -14.51
N LEU A 12 44.29 0.26 -14.35
CA LEU A 12 43.03 0.99 -14.16
C LEU A 12 42.22 0.86 -15.45
N VAL A 13 41.34 -0.14 -15.52
CA VAL A 13 40.31 -0.20 -16.56
C VAL A 13 39.41 1.01 -16.32
N PRO A 14 39.23 1.93 -17.28
CA PRO A 14 38.30 3.03 -17.11
C PRO A 14 36.93 2.42 -16.85
N ALA A 15 36.29 2.81 -15.75
CA ALA A 15 34.86 2.56 -15.57
C ALA A 15 34.17 3.23 -16.77
N SER A 16 33.81 2.43 -17.76
CA SER A 16 32.93 2.87 -18.83
C SER A 16 31.69 3.42 -18.17
N ALA A 17 31.44 4.72 -18.32
CA ALA A 17 30.22 5.36 -17.84
C ALA A 17 29.04 4.54 -18.37
N GLN A 18 28.40 3.78 -17.48
CA GLN A 18 27.16 3.10 -17.79
C GLN A 18 26.08 4.18 -17.68
N ALA A 19 25.17 4.19 -18.64
CA ALA A 19 24.06 5.12 -18.69
C ALA A 19 22.80 4.29 -18.78
N ALA A 20 21.73 4.75 -18.12
CA ALA A 20 20.45 4.08 -18.14
C ALA A 20 19.97 3.80 -19.58
N THR A 21 19.29 2.68 -19.77
CA THR A 21 18.87 2.19 -21.08
C THR A 21 17.36 2.25 -21.21
N LEU A 22 16.89 2.58 -22.42
CA LEU A 22 15.48 2.58 -22.76
C LEU A 22 15.28 1.87 -24.09
N ALA A 23 14.55 0.76 -24.08
CA ALA A 23 14.35 -0.04 -25.27
C ALA A 23 13.03 -0.80 -25.24
N ARG A 24 12.57 -1.19 -26.43
CA ARG A 24 11.58 -2.25 -26.57
C ARG A 24 12.26 -3.61 -26.43
N GLU A 25 11.79 -4.40 -25.48
CA GLU A 25 12.18 -5.81 -25.29
C GLU A 25 10.94 -6.69 -25.53
N GLY A 26 10.83 -7.27 -26.74
CA GLY A 26 9.66 -8.05 -27.12
C GLY A 26 8.38 -7.19 -27.22
N ALA A 27 7.42 -7.46 -26.34
CA ALA A 27 6.16 -6.71 -26.23
C ALA A 27 6.16 -5.71 -25.06
N GLU A 28 7.29 -5.48 -24.40
CA GLU A 28 7.40 -4.52 -23.29
C GLU A 28 8.29 -3.35 -23.67
N LEU A 29 7.96 -2.16 -23.15
CA LEU A 29 8.90 -1.06 -23.05
C LEU A 29 9.66 -1.21 -21.73
N VAL A 30 10.98 -1.24 -21.79
CA VAL A 30 11.84 -1.48 -20.63
C VAL A 30 12.78 -0.30 -20.41
N TYR A 31 12.70 0.28 -19.21
CA TYR A 31 13.71 1.18 -18.65
C TYR A 31 14.59 0.40 -17.67
N ARG A 32 15.90 0.58 -17.76
CA ARG A 32 16.87 0.03 -16.78
C ARG A 32 17.84 1.12 -16.39
N SER A 33 17.93 1.42 -15.11
CA SER A 33 18.94 2.32 -14.58
C SER A 33 20.35 1.81 -14.81
N ALA A 34 21.33 2.71 -14.77
CA ALA A 34 22.73 2.32 -14.61
C ALA A 34 23.06 2.17 -13.12
N PRO A 35 24.17 1.52 -12.76
CA PRO A 35 24.55 1.41 -11.34
C PRO A 35 24.97 2.77 -10.74
N GLY A 36 24.57 3.02 -9.50
CA GLY A 36 24.96 4.18 -8.68
C GLY A 36 24.18 5.45 -9.00
N GLU A 37 22.95 5.31 -9.49
CA GLU A 37 22.26 6.32 -10.25
C GLU A 37 20.82 6.56 -9.70
N ALA A 38 20.61 7.58 -8.84
CA ALA A 38 19.26 8.08 -8.50
C ALA A 38 18.51 8.77 -9.68
N ASP A 39 17.47 8.15 -10.20
CA ASP A 39 16.71 8.51 -11.41
C ASP A 39 15.44 9.33 -11.14
N ASP A 40 15.02 10.14 -12.11
CA ASP A 40 13.75 10.89 -12.09
C ASP A 40 13.02 10.67 -13.44
N VAL A 41 12.33 9.53 -13.52
CA VAL A 41 11.71 9.00 -14.73
C VAL A 41 10.22 9.31 -14.78
N VAL A 42 9.76 9.79 -15.92
CA VAL A 42 8.33 9.84 -16.26
C VAL A 42 8.07 9.10 -17.57
N VAL A 43 7.23 8.07 -17.53
CA VAL A 43 6.69 7.37 -18.70
C VAL A 43 5.23 7.76 -18.88
N GLN A 44 4.86 8.27 -20.05
CA GLN A 44 3.48 8.67 -20.34
C GLN A 44 3.08 8.41 -21.80
N PRO A 45 1.79 8.14 -22.09
CA PRO A 45 1.30 8.08 -23.45
C PRO A 45 1.40 9.45 -24.13
N GLY A 46 1.62 9.40 -25.44
CA GLY A 46 1.46 10.58 -26.28
C GLY A 46 0.02 11.04 -26.35
N ASP A 47 -0.15 12.33 -26.62
CA ASP A 47 -1.46 12.90 -26.83
C ASP A 47 -2.18 12.17 -27.99
N PRO A 48 -3.40 11.64 -27.78
CA PRO A 48 -4.09 10.82 -28.79
C PRO A 48 -4.34 11.53 -30.12
N SER A 49 -4.34 12.86 -30.15
CA SER A 49 -4.63 13.66 -31.34
C SER A 49 -3.38 14.06 -32.12
N THR A 50 -2.25 14.24 -31.44
CA THR A 50 -1.01 14.77 -32.05
C THR A 50 0.13 13.77 -32.11
N ALA A 51 0.17 12.79 -31.21
CA ALA A 51 1.18 11.74 -31.16
C ALA A 51 0.56 10.39 -30.78
N PRO A 52 -0.45 9.90 -31.54
CA PRO A 52 -1.02 8.59 -31.28
C PRO A 52 0.06 7.51 -31.42
N ASN A 53 -0.08 6.44 -30.65
CA ASN A 53 0.81 5.29 -30.65
C ASN A 53 2.27 5.59 -30.23
N LYS A 54 2.47 6.62 -29.40
CA LYS A 54 3.77 6.99 -28.84
C LYS A 54 3.75 6.87 -27.33
N LEU A 55 4.89 6.45 -26.78
CA LEU A 55 5.23 6.59 -25.36
C LEU A 55 6.36 7.60 -25.27
N PHE A 56 6.20 8.59 -24.39
CA PHE A 56 7.23 9.59 -24.08
C PHE A 56 7.89 9.25 -22.75
N ILE A 57 9.21 9.39 -22.73
CA ILE A 57 10.02 9.15 -21.55
C ILE A 57 10.80 10.41 -21.24
N TYR A 58 10.59 10.94 -20.04
CA TYR A 58 11.40 12.03 -19.49
C TYR A 58 12.32 11.45 -18.42
N GLU A 59 13.60 11.77 -18.51
CA GLU A 59 14.61 11.50 -17.50
C GLU A 59 15.30 12.83 -17.18
N ASN A 60 15.34 13.20 -15.90
CA ASN A 60 15.88 14.48 -15.50
C ASN A 60 17.36 14.39 -15.15
N GLY A 61 18.20 15.13 -15.87
CA GLY A 61 19.62 15.27 -15.54
C GLY A 61 20.52 14.16 -16.07
N ARG A 62 19.97 13.12 -16.72
CA ARG A 62 20.77 12.02 -17.31
C ARG A 62 20.50 11.78 -18.79
N LYS A 63 21.45 11.11 -19.45
CA LYS A 63 21.35 10.73 -20.85
C LYS A 63 21.01 9.25 -20.93
N LEU A 64 19.97 8.93 -21.69
CA LEU A 64 19.58 7.54 -21.95
C LEU A 64 20.30 6.97 -23.17
N VAL A 65 20.66 5.69 -23.08
CA VAL A 65 21.04 4.87 -24.23
C VAL A 65 19.77 4.27 -24.82
N LEU A 66 19.39 4.75 -25.99
CA LEU A 66 18.18 4.31 -26.68
C LEU A 66 18.46 3.03 -27.47
N GLY A 67 17.69 1.99 -27.17
CA GLY A 67 17.71 0.72 -27.88
C GLY A 67 16.60 0.62 -28.94
N PRO A 68 16.35 -0.60 -29.44
CA PRO A 68 15.34 -0.86 -30.47
C PRO A 68 13.96 -0.30 -30.10
N GLY A 69 13.25 0.25 -31.10
CA GLY A 69 11.88 0.75 -30.91
C GLY A 69 11.77 2.15 -30.29
N CYS A 70 12.89 2.73 -29.85
CA CYS A 70 12.96 4.06 -29.27
C CYS A 70 13.90 4.95 -30.08
N VAL A 71 13.54 6.23 -30.20
CA VAL A 71 14.35 7.25 -30.91
C VAL A 71 14.38 8.53 -30.10
N GLN A 72 15.41 9.34 -30.32
CA GLN A 72 15.48 10.66 -29.72
C GLN A 72 14.45 11.57 -30.41
N GLY A 73 13.40 11.95 -29.68
CA GLY A 73 12.44 12.95 -30.14
C GLY A 73 12.97 14.38 -29.96
N VAL A 74 12.13 15.36 -30.31
CA VAL A 74 12.49 16.80 -30.28
C VAL A 74 12.76 17.29 -28.86
N LEU A 75 11.93 16.88 -27.90
CA LEU A 75 12.06 17.27 -26.49
C LEU A 75 12.53 16.10 -25.63
N TYR A 76 11.99 14.91 -25.89
CA TYR A 76 12.18 13.72 -25.07
C TYR A 76 12.34 12.48 -25.96
N PRO A 77 13.01 11.42 -25.48
CA PRO A 77 12.91 10.11 -26.09
C PRO A 77 11.47 9.68 -26.32
N GLU A 78 11.23 9.07 -27.49
CA GLU A 78 9.93 8.55 -27.88
C GLU A 78 10.06 7.10 -28.34
N CYS A 79 9.14 6.25 -27.90
CA CYS A 79 9.07 4.85 -28.30
C CYS A 79 7.72 4.57 -28.98
N SER A 80 7.72 3.70 -29.99
CA SER A 80 6.44 3.23 -30.56
C SER A 80 5.70 2.38 -29.53
N SER A 81 4.42 2.68 -29.30
CA SER A 81 3.55 1.84 -28.47
C SER A 81 2.92 0.68 -29.26
N GLU A 82 3.20 0.58 -30.56
CA GLU A 82 2.61 -0.45 -31.42
C GLU A 82 3.10 -1.86 -31.04
N GLY A 83 2.16 -2.70 -30.63
CA GLY A 83 2.42 -4.06 -30.14
C GLY A 83 3.09 -4.09 -28.77
N ILE A 84 3.15 -2.97 -28.06
CA ILE A 84 3.53 -2.94 -26.64
C ILE A 84 2.31 -3.30 -25.79
N THR A 85 2.51 -4.21 -24.85
CA THR A 85 1.49 -4.71 -23.93
C THR A 85 1.83 -4.44 -22.47
N GLY A 86 2.95 -3.77 -22.17
CA GLY A 86 3.35 -3.44 -20.81
C GLY A 86 4.56 -2.51 -20.75
N VAL A 87 4.71 -1.86 -19.60
CA VAL A 87 5.87 -1.04 -19.25
C VAL A 87 6.59 -1.68 -18.07
N ARG A 88 7.91 -1.82 -18.17
CA ARG A 88 8.78 -2.32 -17.12
C ARG A 88 9.83 -1.26 -16.76
N VAL A 89 9.94 -0.93 -15.47
CA VAL A 89 10.98 -0.02 -14.95
C VAL A 89 11.79 -0.79 -13.92
N LEU A 90 13.10 -0.79 -14.08
CA LEU A 90 14.07 -1.30 -13.11
C LEU A 90 14.94 -0.12 -12.71
N ALA A 91 14.65 0.48 -11.55
CA ALA A 91 15.28 1.74 -11.11
C ALA A 91 16.61 1.49 -10.38
N GLY A 92 16.81 0.30 -9.82
CA GLY A 92 18.14 -0.16 -9.46
C GLY A 92 18.52 0.32 -8.07
N ASP A 93 19.47 1.24 -7.94
CA ASP A 93 19.96 1.70 -6.65
C ASP A 93 19.96 3.23 -6.54
N GLY A 94 19.71 3.72 -5.33
CA GLY A 94 19.63 5.15 -5.04
C GLY A 94 18.19 5.61 -4.91
N ASP A 95 17.99 6.84 -4.43
CA ASP A 95 16.66 7.36 -4.15
C ASP A 95 15.98 7.82 -5.46
N ASP A 96 15.11 6.96 -6.00
CA ASP A 96 14.50 7.10 -7.30
C ASP A 96 13.12 7.74 -7.26
N ARG A 97 12.76 8.47 -8.31
CA ARG A 97 11.44 9.03 -8.51
C ARG A 97 10.87 8.59 -9.85
N ILE A 98 9.90 7.68 -9.79
CA ILE A 98 9.32 7.05 -10.97
C ILE A 98 7.84 7.42 -11.10
N ILE A 99 7.44 7.88 -12.28
CA ILE A 99 6.05 8.11 -12.64
C ILE A 99 5.71 7.31 -13.90
N VAL A 100 4.77 6.38 -13.81
CA VAL A 100 4.30 5.60 -14.97
C VAL A 100 2.81 5.82 -15.15
N LEU A 101 2.43 6.55 -16.19
CA LEU A 101 1.04 6.86 -16.52
C LEU A 101 0.65 6.14 -17.80
N GLY A 102 -0.53 5.54 -17.84
CA GLY A 102 -1.09 4.99 -19.08
C GLY A 102 -2.15 3.94 -18.84
N ASP A 103 -2.54 3.28 -19.93
CA ASP A 103 -3.55 2.22 -19.92
C ASP A 103 -2.93 0.82 -20.14
N LEU A 104 -1.60 0.72 -19.97
CA LEU A 104 -0.85 -0.53 -20.09
C LEU A 104 -0.55 -1.10 -18.70
N PRO A 105 -0.46 -2.43 -18.56
CA PRO A 105 0.14 -3.06 -17.39
C PRO A 105 1.51 -2.47 -17.06
N VAL A 106 1.76 -2.25 -15.77
CA VAL A 106 2.98 -1.65 -15.25
C VAL A 106 3.68 -2.63 -14.32
N LEU A 107 4.98 -2.85 -14.54
CA LEU A 107 5.88 -3.56 -13.65
C LEU A 107 7.01 -2.63 -13.22
N VAL A 108 7.20 -2.44 -11.93
CA VAL A 108 8.27 -1.59 -11.38
C VAL A 108 9.02 -2.35 -10.29
N ASP A 109 10.34 -2.27 -10.34
CA ASP A 109 11.26 -2.71 -9.29
C ASP A 109 12.15 -1.49 -9.00
N LEU A 110 11.94 -0.85 -7.84
CA LEU A 110 12.69 0.35 -7.49
C LEU A 110 14.07 -0.04 -6.96
N GLY A 111 14.14 -1.03 -6.08
CA GLY A 111 15.38 -1.60 -5.57
C GLY A 111 15.78 -0.95 -4.24
N PRO A 112 17.06 -0.97 -3.84
CA PRO A 112 17.48 -0.27 -2.63
C PRO A 112 17.53 1.26 -2.82
N GLY A 113 16.88 2.00 -1.92
CA GLY A 113 16.76 3.46 -1.96
C GLY A 113 15.55 3.94 -1.18
N ASP A 114 15.48 5.22 -0.81
CA ASP A 114 14.23 5.82 -0.34
C ASP A 114 13.43 6.32 -1.56
N ASP A 115 12.60 5.45 -2.15
CA ASP A 115 12.05 5.64 -3.48
C ASP A 115 10.63 6.22 -3.51
N LYS A 116 10.24 6.75 -4.67
CA LYS A 116 8.90 7.30 -4.91
C LYS A 116 8.32 6.80 -6.22
N LEU A 117 7.19 6.12 -6.15
CA LEU A 117 6.41 5.69 -7.31
C LEU A 117 5.04 6.35 -7.37
N THR A 118 4.69 6.87 -8.55
CA THR A 118 3.29 7.13 -8.93
C THR A 118 2.95 6.37 -10.19
N SER A 119 1.99 5.46 -10.11
CA SER A 119 1.60 4.59 -11.21
C SER A 119 0.11 4.67 -11.51
N ARG A 120 -0.24 4.54 -12.79
CA ARG A 120 -1.61 4.29 -13.25
C ARG A 120 -1.59 3.23 -14.34
N GLY A 121 -2.45 2.22 -14.18
CA GLY A 121 -2.64 1.19 -15.18
C GLY A 121 -3.72 0.18 -14.79
N PRO A 122 -4.20 -0.65 -15.74
CA PRO A 122 -5.20 -1.68 -15.45
C PRO A 122 -4.69 -2.71 -14.42
N THR A 123 -3.40 -3.00 -14.45
CA THR A 123 -2.69 -3.84 -13.48
C THR A 123 -1.33 -3.23 -13.19
N VAL A 124 -1.00 -3.05 -11.92
CA VAL A 124 0.30 -2.53 -11.48
C VAL A 124 0.93 -3.55 -10.55
N THR A 125 2.16 -3.95 -10.84
CA THR A 125 3.01 -4.74 -9.92
C THR A 125 4.23 -3.88 -9.61
N ALA A 126 4.40 -3.49 -8.36
CA ALA A 126 5.55 -2.69 -7.94
C ALA A 126 6.13 -3.21 -6.63
N THR A 127 7.45 -3.26 -6.56
CA THR A 127 8.22 -3.47 -5.33
C THR A 127 9.04 -2.21 -5.07
N GLY A 128 8.99 -1.71 -3.84
CA GLY A 128 9.87 -0.67 -3.31
C GLY A 128 11.28 -1.23 -3.19
N GLY A 129 11.53 -2.02 -2.16
CA GLY A 129 12.78 -2.73 -1.97
C GLY A 129 13.31 -2.50 -0.57
N ASP A 130 14.59 -2.18 -0.43
CA ASP A 130 15.15 -1.81 0.87
C ASP A 130 15.17 -0.27 0.97
N GLY A 131 14.53 0.32 1.98
CA GLY A 131 14.48 1.76 2.17
C GLY A 131 13.08 2.23 2.54
N ALA A 132 12.92 3.52 2.82
CA ALA A 132 11.61 4.07 3.19
C ALA A 132 10.88 4.60 1.95
N ASP A 133 9.99 3.77 1.39
CA ASP A 133 9.39 4.00 0.08
C ASP A 133 8.02 4.67 0.13
N GLU A 134 7.70 5.45 -0.90
CA GLU A 134 6.36 6.00 -1.15
C GLU A 134 5.78 5.43 -2.45
N LEU A 135 4.87 4.46 -2.35
CA LEU A 135 4.25 3.78 -3.49
C LEU A 135 2.79 4.19 -3.67
N SER A 136 2.47 4.88 -4.76
CA SER A 136 1.09 5.25 -5.12
C SER A 136 0.65 4.59 -6.43
N GLY A 137 -0.54 3.99 -6.44
CA GLY A 137 -1.08 3.33 -7.62
C GLY A 137 -2.58 3.52 -7.82
N GLU A 138 -2.98 4.04 -8.99
CA GLU A 138 -4.35 3.99 -9.49
C GLU A 138 -4.50 2.74 -10.36
N MET A 139 -5.11 1.68 -9.80
CA MET A 139 -5.11 0.36 -10.43
C MET A 139 -6.37 -0.45 -10.20
N GLY A 140 -6.61 -1.41 -11.08
CA GLY A 140 -7.71 -2.37 -10.98
C GLY A 140 -7.38 -3.63 -10.18
N ALA A 141 -6.14 -4.08 -10.34
CA ALA A 141 -5.58 -5.32 -9.83
C ALA A 141 -4.05 -5.18 -9.72
N GLY A 142 -3.41 -6.14 -9.06
CA GLY A 142 -1.95 -6.25 -9.03
C GLY A 142 -1.37 -6.29 -7.62
N THR A 143 -0.16 -5.77 -7.46
CA THR A 143 0.58 -5.84 -6.19
C THR A 143 1.36 -4.55 -5.98
N LEU A 144 1.25 -3.97 -4.79
CA LEU A 144 2.23 -3.03 -4.26
C LEU A 144 2.90 -3.69 -3.06
N ASP A 145 4.21 -3.76 -3.06
CA ASP A 145 5.03 -4.36 -2.00
C ASP A 145 6.07 -3.31 -1.58
N GLY A 146 6.04 -2.87 -0.32
CA GLY A 146 6.97 -1.88 0.22
C GLY A 146 8.37 -2.48 0.31
N GLY A 147 8.47 -3.65 0.92
CA GLY A 147 9.74 -4.35 1.10
C GLY A 147 10.25 -4.17 2.52
N ALA A 148 11.53 -3.87 2.69
CA ALA A 148 12.11 -3.63 4.00
C ALA A 148 12.29 -2.12 4.24
N GLY A 149 11.57 -1.56 5.21
CA GLY A 149 11.66 -0.16 5.56
C GLY A 149 10.39 0.39 6.18
N GLY A 150 10.26 1.71 6.18
CA GLY A 150 9.12 2.39 6.79
C GLY A 150 8.23 2.98 5.72
N ASP A 151 7.39 2.15 5.10
CA ASP A 151 6.83 2.46 3.79
C ASP A 151 5.47 3.16 3.86
N ALA A 152 5.13 3.88 2.79
CA ALA A 152 3.84 4.50 2.59
C ALA A 152 3.22 4.04 1.28
N LEU A 153 2.21 3.17 1.38
CA LEU A 153 1.53 2.56 0.25
C LEU A 153 0.11 3.12 0.11
N GLU A 154 -0.21 3.67 -1.05
CA GLU A 154 -1.50 4.25 -1.38
C GLU A 154 -2.07 3.65 -2.67
N THR A 155 -3.27 3.07 -2.60
CA THR A 155 -3.98 2.58 -3.78
C THR A 155 -5.31 3.27 -3.98
N HIS A 156 -5.53 3.80 -5.18
CA HIS A 156 -6.80 4.37 -5.62
C HIS A 156 -7.57 3.38 -6.50
N LEU A 157 -8.76 2.97 -6.03
CA LEU A 157 -9.64 2.03 -6.71
C LEU A 157 -10.69 2.80 -7.55
N ALA A 158 -10.28 3.31 -8.71
CA ALA A 158 -11.13 4.11 -9.59
C ALA A 158 -12.23 3.29 -10.29
N ASP A 159 -13.38 3.94 -10.52
CA ASP A 159 -14.49 3.40 -11.31
C ASP A 159 -14.04 2.99 -12.72
N GLY A 160 -14.48 1.82 -13.18
CA GLY A 160 -14.16 1.31 -14.52
C GLY A 160 -12.78 0.66 -14.64
N SER A 161 -11.95 0.66 -13.59
CA SER A 161 -10.72 -0.13 -13.56
C SER A 161 -11.05 -1.63 -13.62
N PRO A 162 -10.31 -2.44 -14.41
CA PRO A 162 -10.55 -3.88 -14.47
C PRO A 162 -10.48 -4.51 -13.08
N ALA A 163 -11.55 -5.19 -12.65
CA ALA A 163 -11.54 -5.88 -11.36
C ALA A 163 -10.59 -7.09 -11.42
N GLY A 164 -9.78 -7.24 -10.38
CA GLY A 164 -8.93 -8.41 -10.19
C GLY A 164 -8.38 -8.45 -8.76
N PRO A 165 -7.60 -9.48 -8.42
CA PRO A 165 -6.96 -9.54 -7.11
C PRO A 165 -5.99 -8.36 -6.95
N LEU A 166 -6.05 -7.71 -5.79
CA LEU A 166 -5.14 -6.66 -5.38
C LEU A 166 -4.47 -7.10 -4.07
N LEU A 167 -3.14 -7.08 -4.06
CA LEU A 167 -2.33 -7.24 -2.85
C LEU A 167 -1.63 -5.92 -2.54
N VAL A 168 -1.71 -5.46 -1.30
CA VAL A 168 -0.88 -4.37 -0.78
C VAL A 168 -0.13 -4.90 0.44
N ALA A 169 1.19 -4.94 0.35
CA ALA A 169 2.08 -5.49 1.37
C ALA A 169 3.04 -4.41 1.86
N GLY A 170 3.08 -4.18 3.18
CA GLY A 170 4.08 -3.29 3.80
C GLY A 170 5.46 -3.94 3.75
N GLY A 171 5.60 -5.07 4.45
CA GLY A 171 6.81 -5.87 4.49
C GLY A 171 7.47 -5.80 5.87
N GLU A 172 8.77 -5.57 5.94
CA GLU A 172 9.46 -5.40 7.22
C GLU A 172 9.56 -3.93 7.59
N GLY A 173 8.91 -3.49 8.68
CA GLY A 173 9.20 -2.21 9.33
C GLY A 173 7.96 -1.50 9.83
N GLN A 174 7.77 -0.21 9.53
CA GLN A 174 6.66 0.56 10.10
C GLN A 174 5.85 1.20 8.99
N ASP A 175 4.84 0.46 8.52
CA ASP A 175 4.23 0.76 7.25
C ASP A 175 2.89 1.48 7.41
N ARG A 176 2.55 2.25 6.38
CA ARG A 176 1.27 2.94 6.26
C ARG A 176 0.60 2.50 4.99
N ILE A 177 -0.48 1.74 5.13
CA ILE A 177 -1.26 1.23 4.02
C ILE A 177 -2.57 2.01 3.95
N HIS A 178 -2.81 2.65 2.81
CA HIS A 178 -4.03 3.39 2.49
C HIS A 178 -4.70 2.86 1.22
N VAL A 179 -6.00 2.57 1.31
CA VAL A 179 -6.82 2.16 0.17
C VAL A 179 -8.06 3.03 0.09
N ASP A 180 -8.34 3.65 -1.03
CA ASP A 180 -9.57 4.43 -1.23
C ASP A 180 -10.26 4.15 -2.58
N GLY A 181 -11.50 4.58 -2.72
CA GLY A 181 -12.29 4.37 -3.93
C GLY A 181 -13.43 3.37 -3.77
N HIS A 182 -13.73 2.64 -4.84
CA HIS A 182 -14.91 1.78 -4.89
C HIS A 182 -14.65 0.37 -4.35
N SER A 183 -15.65 -0.15 -3.65
CA SER A 183 -15.60 -1.48 -3.05
C SER A 183 -15.62 -2.58 -4.13
N ARG A 184 -14.76 -3.59 -4.00
CA ARG A 184 -14.68 -4.73 -4.93
C ARG A 184 -14.11 -5.98 -4.25
N PRO A 185 -14.37 -7.18 -4.78
CA PRO A 185 -13.80 -8.41 -4.24
C PRO A 185 -12.30 -8.50 -4.50
N GLY A 186 -11.60 -9.30 -3.70
CA GLY A 186 -10.21 -9.70 -3.97
C GLY A 186 -9.13 -8.73 -3.50
N ILE A 187 -9.43 -7.79 -2.61
CA ILE A 187 -8.43 -6.90 -1.99
C ILE A 187 -7.85 -7.59 -0.75
N THR A 188 -6.53 -7.74 -0.71
CA THR A 188 -5.75 -8.27 0.41
C THR A 188 -4.74 -7.24 0.87
N LEU A 189 -4.69 -6.96 2.16
CA LEU A 189 -3.72 -6.07 2.79
C LEU A 189 -2.89 -6.88 3.78
N THR A 190 -1.56 -6.74 3.73
CA THR A 190 -0.65 -7.32 4.71
C THR A 190 0.30 -6.26 5.24
N GLY A 191 0.44 -6.17 6.56
CA GLY A 191 1.38 -5.25 7.22
C GLY A 191 2.77 -5.84 7.14
N GLY A 192 2.91 -7.03 7.73
CA GLY A 192 4.18 -7.74 7.76
C GLY A 192 4.72 -7.66 9.18
N SER A 193 6.01 -7.43 9.36
CA SER A 193 6.57 -7.31 10.70
C SER A 193 6.79 -5.85 11.09
N GLY A 194 6.46 -5.50 12.32
CA GLY A 194 6.66 -4.18 12.90
C GLY A 194 5.33 -3.48 13.13
N ASN A 195 5.33 -2.16 13.30
CA ASN A 195 4.16 -1.46 13.85
C ASN A 195 3.38 -0.75 12.74
N ASP A 196 2.40 -1.45 12.18
CA ASP A 196 1.78 -1.03 10.94
C ASP A 196 0.48 -0.27 11.13
N ARG A 197 0.13 0.51 10.12
CA ARG A 197 -1.10 1.30 10.10
C ARG A 197 -1.89 1.10 8.82
N PHE A 198 -3.09 0.57 8.98
CA PHE A 198 -4.06 0.40 7.90
C PHE A 198 -5.16 1.44 8.02
N THR A 199 -5.41 2.13 6.91
CA THR A 199 -6.54 3.03 6.77
C THR A 199 -7.18 2.82 5.41
N HIS A 200 -8.47 3.11 5.30
CA HIS A 200 -9.12 3.08 4.01
C HIS A 200 -10.30 4.05 3.96
N PHE A 201 -10.66 4.45 2.74
CA PHE A 201 -11.85 5.23 2.45
C PHE A 201 -12.62 4.61 1.28
N ILE A 202 -13.32 3.51 1.57
CA ILE A 202 -14.13 2.79 0.57
C ILE A 202 -15.57 3.32 0.60
N TYR A 203 -16.11 3.65 -0.59
CA TYR A 203 -17.41 4.31 -0.72
C TYR A 203 -18.60 3.40 -0.40
N GLU A 204 -18.54 2.14 -0.84
CA GLU A 204 -19.55 1.10 -0.59
C GLU A 204 -19.09 0.09 0.46
N SER A 205 -19.97 -0.84 0.84
CA SER A 205 -19.71 -1.88 1.86
C SER A 205 -20.14 -3.27 1.43
N ASP A 206 -20.30 -3.49 0.13
CA ASP A 206 -20.74 -4.75 -0.48
C ASP A 206 -19.63 -5.81 -0.53
N HIS A 207 -18.36 -5.40 -0.56
CA HIS A 207 -17.21 -6.29 -0.58
C HIS A 207 -16.21 -5.93 0.51
N GLY A 208 -15.85 -6.92 1.33
CA GLY A 208 -14.82 -6.80 2.36
C GLY A 208 -13.42 -7.10 1.85
N MET A 209 -12.43 -6.43 2.42
CA MET A 209 -11.01 -6.70 2.21
C MET A 209 -10.51 -7.77 3.19
N ASP A 210 -9.54 -8.59 2.79
CA ASP A 210 -8.80 -9.47 3.69
C ASP A 210 -7.61 -8.70 4.28
N VAL A 211 -7.51 -8.59 5.61
CA VAL A 211 -6.47 -7.78 6.27
C VAL A 211 -5.69 -8.63 7.26
N SER A 212 -4.39 -8.81 7.00
CA SER A 212 -3.41 -9.41 7.91
C SER A 212 -2.49 -8.32 8.43
N CYS A 213 -2.34 -8.17 9.74
CA CYS A 213 -1.45 -7.14 10.27
C CYS A 213 -0.05 -7.71 10.54
N GLY A 214 0.05 -8.99 10.90
CA GLY A 214 1.33 -9.59 11.25
C GLY A 214 1.80 -9.24 12.67
N PRO A 215 3.07 -9.49 13.03
CA PRO A 215 3.59 -9.19 14.37
C PRO A 215 3.95 -7.71 14.56
N GLY A 216 3.50 -7.11 15.66
CA GLY A 216 3.91 -5.77 16.13
C GLY A 216 2.72 -4.92 16.61
N ASP A 217 2.95 -3.69 17.05
CA ASP A 217 1.90 -2.83 17.65
C ASP A 217 0.98 -2.17 16.60
N ASP A 218 0.19 -3.00 15.90
CA ASP A 218 -0.58 -2.57 14.73
C ASP A 218 -1.85 -1.79 15.04
N ARG A 219 -2.25 -0.99 14.05
CA ARG A 219 -3.49 -0.21 14.09
C ARG A 219 -4.23 -0.28 12.77
N THR A 220 -5.46 -0.80 12.80
CA THR A 220 -6.31 -0.88 11.61
C THR A 220 -7.68 -0.22 11.79
N VAL A 221 -8.17 0.40 10.72
CA VAL A 221 -9.55 0.86 10.58
C VAL A 221 -10.27 -0.09 9.65
N LEU A 222 -11.43 -0.59 10.06
CA LEU A 222 -12.21 -1.62 9.40
C LEU A 222 -13.65 -1.17 9.14
N ARG A 223 -14.18 -1.59 7.99
CA ARG A 223 -15.61 -1.76 7.77
C ARG A 223 -16.04 -3.09 8.35
N LEU A 224 -17.32 -3.20 8.61
CA LEU A 224 -17.92 -4.45 9.06
C LEU A 224 -17.81 -5.56 8.03
N ALA A 225 -17.64 -5.27 6.73
CA ALA A 225 -17.50 -6.29 5.70
C ALA A 225 -16.08 -6.91 5.64
N ASP A 226 -15.07 -6.20 6.17
CA ASP A 226 -13.66 -6.63 6.08
C ASP A 226 -13.41 -7.88 6.93
N ARG A 227 -12.54 -8.77 6.43
CA ARG A 227 -12.18 -10.06 7.03
C ARG A 227 -10.79 -9.97 7.64
N MET A 228 -10.68 -10.36 8.90
CA MET A 228 -9.44 -10.24 9.66
C MET A 228 -8.64 -11.54 9.66
N GLY A 229 -7.39 -11.43 9.24
CA GLY A 229 -6.36 -12.43 9.40
C GLY A 229 -5.49 -12.17 10.63
N ASP A 230 -4.29 -12.73 10.60
CA ASP A 230 -3.37 -12.76 11.73
C ASP A 230 -2.89 -11.36 12.15
N GLY A 231 -2.62 -11.17 13.45
CA GLY A 231 -1.96 -9.96 13.96
C GLY A 231 -2.82 -8.72 14.23
N CYS A 232 -3.98 -8.54 13.59
CA CYS A 232 -4.68 -7.24 13.71
C CYS A 232 -5.36 -6.94 15.05
N ALA A 233 -5.64 -8.00 15.79
CA ALA A 233 -5.85 -8.02 17.22
C ALA A 233 -5.57 -9.47 17.58
N PRO A 234 -4.32 -9.89 17.75
CA PRO A 234 -3.94 -11.32 17.72
C PRO A 234 -4.63 -12.09 18.85
N ASN A 235 -5.08 -11.38 19.86
CA ASN A 235 -5.83 -11.91 20.97
C ASN A 235 -7.33 -11.91 20.72
N VAL A 236 -7.85 -11.68 19.53
CA VAL A 236 -9.29 -11.76 19.24
C VAL A 236 -9.48 -12.45 17.89
N THR A 237 -10.12 -13.61 17.91
CA THR A 237 -10.44 -14.40 16.72
C THR A 237 -11.94 -14.43 16.44
N GLY A 238 -12.33 -14.82 15.23
CA GLY A 238 -13.73 -15.10 14.90
C GLY A 238 -14.63 -13.87 14.79
N PHE A 239 -14.09 -12.71 14.42
CA PHE A 239 -14.93 -11.58 14.03
C PHE A 239 -15.68 -11.93 12.74
N THR A 240 -16.97 -12.25 12.84
CA THR A 240 -17.81 -12.49 11.66
C THR A 240 -18.53 -11.20 11.24
N PRO A 241 -18.44 -10.80 9.95
CA PRO A 241 -19.06 -9.60 9.40
C PRO A 241 -20.59 -9.70 9.25
N ASP A 242 -21.16 -10.88 9.50
CA ASP A 242 -22.54 -11.20 9.14
C ASP A 242 -23.53 -10.70 10.20
N GLU A 243 -24.24 -9.63 9.83
CA GLU A 243 -25.34 -8.92 10.54
C GLU A 243 -24.94 -7.89 11.61
N VAL A 244 -25.12 -6.60 11.30
CA VAL A 244 -25.07 -5.54 12.32
C VAL A 244 -26.42 -4.89 12.60
N SER A 245 -27.08 -5.47 13.62
CA SER A 245 -27.66 -4.82 14.81
C SER A 245 -28.68 -5.81 15.41
N ARG A 246 -28.45 -6.45 16.57
CA ARG A 246 -28.30 -5.84 17.90
C ARG A 246 -27.05 -6.35 18.63
N ARG A 247 -26.05 -5.45 18.63
CA ARG A 247 -24.96 -5.25 19.60
C ARG A 247 -23.80 -6.25 19.47
N PHE A 248 -22.89 -5.94 18.53
CA PHE A 248 -21.49 -6.41 18.41
C PHE A 248 -21.20 -7.72 19.14
N ARG A 249 -21.60 -8.85 18.56
CA ARG A 249 -21.36 -10.15 19.17
C ARG A 249 -19.95 -10.62 18.88
N GLU A 250 -19.31 -11.05 19.97
CA GLU A 250 -18.34 -12.14 20.10
C GLU A 250 -17.18 -12.17 19.11
N GLY A 251 -15.99 -11.84 19.63
CA GLY A 251 -14.75 -12.49 19.20
C GLY A 251 -14.28 -13.44 20.31
N THR A 252 -13.39 -14.38 20.01
CA THR A 252 -12.81 -15.29 21.01
C THR A 252 -11.40 -14.85 21.34
N LEU A 253 -11.07 -14.69 22.62
CA LEU A 253 -9.69 -14.49 23.02
C LEU A 253 -8.96 -15.85 23.00
N PRO A 254 -7.91 -16.05 22.18
CA PRO A 254 -7.16 -17.29 22.18
C PRO A 254 -6.29 -17.43 23.43
N VAL A 255 -5.90 -16.32 24.05
CA VAL A 255 -5.10 -16.26 25.28
C VAL A 255 -5.62 -15.17 26.23
N PRO A 256 -5.27 -15.19 27.53
CA PRO A 256 -5.59 -14.11 28.44
C PRO A 256 -4.98 -12.77 28.00
N ALA A 257 -5.76 -11.69 28.01
CA ALA A 257 -5.32 -10.37 27.57
C ALA A 257 -5.96 -9.24 28.40
N ARG A 258 -5.29 -8.09 28.45
CA ARG A 258 -5.92 -6.84 28.88
C ARG A 258 -6.66 -6.25 27.69
N VAL A 259 -7.96 -6.07 27.83
CA VAL A 259 -8.84 -5.58 26.75
C VAL A 259 -9.40 -4.21 27.14
N GLU A 260 -9.22 -3.23 26.25
CA GLU A 260 -9.87 -1.92 26.30
C GLU A 260 -10.85 -1.80 25.14
N ILE A 261 -12.10 -1.46 25.44
CA ILE A 261 -13.13 -1.17 24.44
C ILE A 261 -13.61 0.26 24.61
N VAL A 262 -13.62 1.02 23.52
CA VAL A 262 -14.09 2.41 23.50
C VAL A 262 -15.14 2.59 22.42
N PHE A 263 -16.32 3.08 22.81
CA PHE A 263 -17.38 3.50 21.89
C PHE A 263 -17.31 5.01 21.75
N ARG A 264 -17.17 5.51 20.52
CA ARG A 264 -17.22 6.94 20.22
C ARG A 264 -18.30 7.24 19.21
N ARG A 265 -18.90 8.43 19.30
CA ARG A 265 -19.80 8.95 18.27
C ARG A 265 -18.98 9.45 17.08
N ARG A 266 -19.31 9.03 15.86
CA ARG A 266 -18.67 9.56 14.65
C ARG A 266 -18.96 11.07 14.52
N PRO A 267 -17.93 11.92 14.30
CA PRO A 267 -18.12 13.36 14.13
C PRO A 267 -18.98 13.67 12.89
N GLY A 268 -19.80 14.72 12.98
CA GLY A 268 -20.67 15.18 11.89
C GLY A 268 -20.00 16.13 10.89
N GLY A 269 -18.76 15.85 10.48
CA GLY A 269 -18.05 16.66 9.46
C GLY A 269 -17.31 17.91 9.97
N GLY A 270 -17.13 18.07 11.29
CA GLY A 270 -16.30 19.13 11.87
C GLY A 270 -15.17 18.57 12.74
N SER A 271 -14.11 19.35 12.93
CA SER A 271 -12.87 18.99 13.66
C SER A 271 -13.03 18.74 15.17
N ARG A 272 -14.27 18.58 15.68
CA ARG A 272 -14.51 18.29 17.09
C ARG A 272 -14.17 16.83 17.39
N PRO A 273 -13.44 16.55 18.48
CA PRO A 273 -13.13 15.18 18.87
C PRO A 273 -14.41 14.37 19.08
N ALA A 274 -14.39 13.13 18.60
CA ALA A 274 -15.50 12.18 18.72
C ALA A 274 -15.86 11.96 20.20
N GLU A 275 -17.10 12.30 20.57
CA GLU A 275 -17.63 12.13 21.94
C GLU A 275 -17.54 10.65 22.35
N VAL A 276 -16.84 10.36 23.46
CA VAL A 276 -16.79 9.00 24.04
C VAL A 276 -18.13 8.71 24.70
N LEU A 277 -18.84 7.71 24.18
CA LEU A 277 -20.14 7.27 24.69
C LEU A 277 -20.00 6.22 25.80
N ALA A 278 -19.00 5.35 25.69
CA ALA A 278 -18.68 4.34 26.68
C ALA A 278 -17.22 3.89 26.57
N ARG A 279 -16.63 3.51 27.71
CA ARG A 279 -15.29 2.93 27.80
C ARG A 279 -15.33 1.80 28.82
N GLY A 280 -14.67 0.70 28.51
CA GLY A 280 -14.49 -0.41 29.44
C GLY A 280 -13.07 -0.96 29.32
N VAL A 281 -12.46 -1.27 30.45
CA VAL A 281 -11.13 -1.92 30.52
C VAL A 281 -11.24 -3.11 31.45
N ALA A 282 -10.73 -4.26 31.04
CA ALA A 282 -10.72 -5.46 31.89
C ALA A 282 -9.58 -6.41 31.47
N ASN A 283 -9.03 -7.13 32.44
CA ASN A 283 -8.29 -8.35 32.16
C ASN A 283 -9.30 -9.46 31.87
N ARG A 284 -9.07 -10.21 30.79
CA ARG A 284 -9.96 -11.29 30.36
C ARG A 284 -9.16 -12.58 30.19
N PRO A 285 -9.65 -13.73 30.70
CA PRO A 285 -9.07 -15.01 30.35
C PRO A 285 -9.34 -15.32 28.87
N ALA A 286 -8.69 -16.37 28.34
CA ALA A 286 -9.07 -16.93 27.05
C ALA A 286 -10.57 -17.29 27.02
N GLY A 287 -11.21 -17.12 25.88
CA GLY A 287 -12.62 -17.40 25.67
C GLY A 287 -13.44 -16.22 25.13
N PRO A 288 -14.78 -16.33 25.10
CA PRO A 288 -15.63 -15.37 24.40
C PRO A 288 -15.60 -13.94 24.97
N LEU A 289 -15.37 -12.95 24.10
CA LEU A 289 -15.46 -11.52 24.38
C LEU A 289 -16.82 -10.96 23.93
N ARG A 290 -17.71 -10.71 24.90
CA ARG A 290 -19.05 -10.15 24.63
C ARG A 290 -19.07 -8.63 24.79
N LEU A 291 -19.48 -7.91 23.75
CA LEU A 291 -19.62 -6.45 23.79
C LEU A 291 -21.10 -6.04 23.82
N GLN A 292 -21.50 -5.28 24.83
CA GLN A 292 -22.86 -4.74 24.91
C GLN A 292 -22.83 -3.27 25.29
N LEU A 293 -23.32 -2.41 24.39
CA LEU A 293 -23.64 -1.03 24.74
C LEU A 293 -24.98 -1.00 25.48
N LYS A 294 -24.97 -0.60 26.76
CA LYS A 294 -26.17 -0.27 27.54
C LYS A 294 -26.41 1.23 27.45
N THR A 295 -27.54 1.63 26.87
CA THR A 295 -27.94 3.04 26.78
C THR A 295 -28.99 3.36 27.85
N THR A 296 -28.81 4.47 28.57
CA THR A 296 -29.83 5.05 29.46
C THR A 296 -31.02 5.53 28.63
N GLU A 297 -32.17 5.84 29.24
CA GLU A 297 -33.33 6.36 28.50
C GLU A 297 -33.03 7.70 27.79
N ALA A 298 -32.24 8.57 28.42
CA ALA A 298 -31.70 9.78 27.78
C ALA A 298 -30.75 9.43 26.61
N GLY A 299 -29.88 8.43 26.79
CA GLY A 299 -29.03 7.88 25.72
C GLY A 299 -29.83 7.30 24.56
N ARG A 300 -30.94 6.59 24.84
CA ARG A 300 -31.88 6.07 23.84
C ARG A 300 -32.58 7.18 23.08
N ARG A 301 -33.03 8.25 23.76
CA ARG A 301 -33.63 9.44 23.13
C ARG A 301 -32.64 10.17 22.21
N ARG A 302 -31.36 10.28 22.62
CA ARG A 302 -30.28 10.79 21.75
C ARG A 302 -29.92 9.85 20.60
N ALA A 303 -30.09 8.53 20.81
CA ALA A 303 -29.79 7.47 19.85
C ALA A 303 -30.86 7.21 18.79
N LYS A 304 -32.06 7.77 18.91
CA LYS A 304 -33.11 7.69 17.88
C LYS A 304 -32.73 8.35 16.55
N ARG A 305 -31.60 9.07 16.50
CA ARG A 305 -30.97 9.54 15.25
C ARG A 305 -29.94 8.51 14.84
N ASP A 306 -29.93 8.09 13.57
CA ASP A 306 -28.89 7.25 12.96
C ASP A 306 -27.51 7.50 13.58
N LEU A 307 -27.11 6.64 14.51
CA LEU A 307 -25.92 6.84 15.31
C LEU A 307 -24.77 6.12 14.63
N LYS A 308 -23.98 6.86 13.87
CA LYS A 308 -22.68 6.36 13.43
C LYS A 308 -21.75 6.26 14.64
N LEU A 309 -21.28 5.05 14.96
CA LEU A 309 -20.36 4.75 16.05
C LEU A 309 -19.02 4.25 15.53
N TYR A 310 -17.98 4.58 16.28
CA TYR A 310 -16.69 3.93 16.22
C TYR A 310 -16.54 3.01 17.43
N VAL A 311 -16.21 1.75 17.19
CA VAL A 311 -15.84 0.79 18.23
C VAL A 311 -14.36 0.53 18.12
N PHE A 312 -13.61 0.92 19.15
CA PHE A 312 -12.20 0.60 19.27
C PHE A 312 -12.06 -0.61 20.19
N ILE A 313 -11.34 -1.64 19.75
CA ILE A 313 -10.94 -2.79 20.56
C ILE A 313 -9.42 -2.79 20.59
N THR A 314 -8.85 -2.57 21.76
CA THR A 314 -7.42 -2.69 22.00
C THR A 314 -7.17 -3.92 22.86
N THR A 315 -6.27 -4.79 22.42
CA THR A 315 -5.78 -5.92 23.24
C THR A 315 -4.32 -5.74 23.56
N THR A 316 -3.93 -6.11 24.78
CA THR A 316 -2.55 -6.08 25.25
C THR A 316 -2.19 -7.42 25.90
N VAL A 317 -1.12 -8.05 25.42
CA VAL A 317 -0.55 -9.29 25.98
C VAL A 317 0.94 -9.10 26.17
N GLY A 318 1.39 -9.23 27.42
CA GLY A 318 2.76 -8.82 27.76
C GLY A 318 2.97 -7.34 27.46
N GLY A 319 3.92 -7.03 26.57
CA GLY A 319 4.21 -5.68 26.08
C GLY A 319 3.43 -5.28 24.84
N ASP A 320 2.95 -6.24 24.05
CA ASP A 320 2.45 -6.00 22.70
C ASP A 320 0.98 -5.54 22.74
N ARG A 321 0.66 -4.55 21.91
CA ARG A 321 -0.62 -3.84 21.89
C ARG A 321 -1.13 -3.64 20.48
N HIS A 322 -2.31 -4.21 20.21
CA HIS A 322 -2.98 -4.08 18.92
C HIS A 322 -4.30 -3.35 19.06
N THR A 323 -4.65 -2.50 18.09
CA THR A 323 -5.90 -1.73 18.11
C THR A 323 -6.66 -1.83 16.78
N VAL A 324 -7.91 -2.29 16.87
CA VAL A 324 -8.85 -2.31 15.76
C VAL A 324 -9.92 -1.26 15.98
N ARG A 325 -10.27 -0.52 14.93
CA ARG A 325 -11.44 0.37 14.90
C ARG A 325 -12.46 -0.14 13.90
N PHE A 326 -13.68 -0.38 14.35
CA PHE A 326 -14.83 -0.68 13.49
C PHE A 326 -15.68 0.56 13.27
N ASP A 327 -15.97 0.83 12.00
CA ASP A 327 -16.90 1.88 11.58
C ASP A 327 -18.30 1.29 11.37
N SER A 328 -19.26 1.70 12.21
CA SER A 328 -20.62 1.15 12.20
C SER A 328 -21.68 2.25 12.25
N ARG A 329 -22.86 1.96 11.69
CA ARG A 329 -24.07 2.79 11.82
C ARG A 329 -25.09 2.00 12.64
N LEU A 330 -25.34 2.42 13.88
CA LEU A 330 -26.47 1.94 14.65
C LEU A 330 -27.74 2.58 14.09
N ARG A 331 -28.55 1.75 13.45
CA ARG A 331 -29.96 2.02 13.16
C ARG A 331 -30.82 1.62 14.35
#